data_AF-A0A420Z8R6-F1
#
_entry.id   AF-A0A420Z8R6-F1
#
_cell.length_a   1.000
_cell.length_b   1.000
_cell.length_c   1.000
_cell.angle_alpha   90.00
_cell.angle_beta   90.00
_cell.angle_gamma   90.00
#
_symmetry.space_group_name_H-M   'P 1'
#
loop_
_entity.id
_entity.type
_entity.pdbx_description
1 polymer ?
#
loop_
_entity_poly.entity_id
_entity_poly.type
_entity_poly.pdbx_seq_one_letter_code
_entity_poly.pdbx_strand_id
1 'polypeptide(L)' 'MSDLRSRFYKTFANLPLGVRDEIVFSLDGQPVTWNVVKLEVDANSDLSKKILKSLEEMGLIRK' A
#
# COMPACT_ATOMS: atom_id res chain seq x y z
N MET A 1 14.05 3.57 -0.50
CA MET A 1 12.70 4.14 -0.29
C MET A 1 11.99 4.47 -1.61
N SER A 2 12.68 4.90 -2.68
CA SER A 2 12.06 5.23 -3.98
C SER A 2 11.45 4.04 -4.74
N ASP A 3 12.01 2.85 -4.58
CA ASP A 3 11.61 1.67 -5.36
C ASP A 3 10.25 1.09 -4.92
N LEU A 4 10.07 0.79 -3.62
CA LEU A 4 8.80 0.25 -3.12
C LEU A 4 7.61 1.19 -3.35
N ARG A 5 7.83 2.50 -3.16
CA ARG A 5 6.80 3.52 -3.43
C ARG A 5 6.40 3.53 -4.90
N SER A 6 7.39 3.47 -5.81
CA SER A 6 7.11 3.41 -7.25
C SER A 6 6.38 2.14 -7.66
N ARG A 7 6.76 0.98 -7.11
CA ARG A 7 6.06 -0.29 -7.33
C ARG A 7 4.63 -0.25 -6.81
N PHE A 8 4.43 0.30 -5.61
CA PHE A 8 3.09 0.50 -5.05
C PHE A 8 2.23 1.35 -5.98
N TYR A 9 2.71 2.50 -6.45
CA TYR A 9 1.90 3.33 -7.35
C TYR A 9 1.57 2.64 -8.67
N LYS A 10 2.47 1.83 -9.22
CA LYS A 10 2.18 1.00 -10.40
C LYS A 10 1.04 0.02 -10.11
N THR A 11 1.13 -0.73 -9.01
CA THR A 11 0.06 -1.65 -8.59
C THR A 11 -1.25 -0.89 -8.38
N PHE A 12 -1.23 0.18 -7.58
CA PHE A 12 -2.40 0.99 -7.24
C PHE A 12 -3.07 1.61 -8.48
N ALA A 13 -2.28 2.12 -9.43
CA ALA A 13 -2.81 2.70 -10.67
C ALA A 13 -3.57 1.67 -11.52
N ASN A 14 -3.17 0.39 -11.47
CA ASN A 14 -3.80 -0.71 -12.18
C ASN A 14 -5.05 -1.27 -11.47
N LEU A 15 -5.31 -0.87 -10.21
CA LEU A 15 -6.49 -1.33 -9.49
C LEU A 15 -7.76 -0.63 -10.01
N PRO A 16 -8.84 -1.39 -10.30
CA PRO A 16 -10.17 -0.83 -10.53
C PRO A 16 -10.61 0.05 -9.35
N LEU A 17 -11.43 1.07 -9.61
CA LEU A 17 -11.82 2.04 -8.58
C LEU A 17 -12.48 1.37 -7.35
N GLY A 18 -13.38 0.41 -7.56
CA GLY A 18 -14.05 -0.29 -6.45
C GLY A 18 -13.11 -1.12 -5.58
N VAL A 19 -12.03 -1.67 -6.14
CA VAL A 19 -11.03 -2.45 -5.39
C VAL A 19 -10.20 -1.54 -4.48
N ARG A 20 -10.12 -0.24 -4.76
CA ARG A 20 -9.33 0.70 -3.95
C ARG A 20 -9.92 0.94 -2.56
N ASP A 21 -11.22 0.69 -2.41
CA ASP A 21 -11.94 0.76 -1.14
C ASP A 21 -11.94 -0.57 -0.37
N GLU A 22 -11.45 -1.65 -0.98
CA GLU A 22 -11.32 -2.95 -0.31
C GLU A 22 -10.14 -2.98 0.67
N ILE A 23 -10.29 -3.81 1.70
CA ILE A 23 -9.26 -4.06 2.71
C ILE A 23 -8.13 -4.87 2.07
N VAL A 24 -6.91 -4.35 2.14
CA VAL A 24 -5.71 -5.00 1.57
C VAL A 24 -4.96 -5.81 2.61
N PHE A 25 -4.87 -5.33 3.85
CA PHE A 25 -4.27 -6.04 4.97
C PHE A 25 -4.73 -5.42 6.30
N SER A 26 -4.41 -6.07 7.41
CA SER A 26 -4.66 -5.53 8.74
C SER A 26 -3.34 -5.06 9.37
N LEU A 27 -3.28 -3.80 9.81
CA LEU A 27 -2.16 -3.22 10.54
C LEU A 27 -2.53 -3.11 12.01
N ASP A 28 -1.81 -3.80 12.89
CA ASP A 28 -2.10 -3.82 14.34
C ASP A 28 -3.57 -4.17 14.68
N GLY A 29 -4.16 -5.07 13.89
CA GLY A 29 -5.57 -5.49 14.03
C GLY A 29 -6.60 -4.53 13.43
N GLN A 30 -6.18 -3.39 12.89
CA GLN A 30 -7.05 -2.46 12.17
C GLN A 30 -7.05 -2.79 10.67
N PRO A 31 -8.23 -2.93 10.03
CA PRO A 31 -8.29 -3.14 8.59
C PRO A 31 -7.84 -1.89 7.84
N VAL A 32 -6.95 -2.07 6.87
CA VAL A 32 -6.41 -0.98 6.05
C VAL A 32 -6.81 -1.21 4.60
N THR A 33 -7.38 -0.19 3.95
CA THR A 33 -7.74 -0.21 2.53
C THR A 33 -6.63 0.34 1.65
N TRP A 34 -6.67 0.05 0.35
CA TRP A 34 -5.68 0.59 -0.60
C TRP A 34 -5.66 2.13 -0.61
N ASN A 35 -6.81 2.77 -0.47
CA ASN A 35 -6.91 4.23 -0.36
C ASN A 35 -6.19 4.77 0.89
N VAL A 36 -6.35 4.12 2.04
CA VAL A 36 -5.62 4.51 3.27
C VAL A 36 -4.12 4.33 3.07
N VAL A 37 -3.68 3.21 2.47
CA VAL A 37 -2.26 3.03 2.16
C VAL A 37 -1.73 4.17 1.28
N LYS A 38 -2.47 4.54 0.24
CA LYS A 38 -2.05 5.63 -0.65
C LYS A 38 -1.89 6.95 0.11
N LEU A 39 -2.83 7.28 1.00
CA LEU A 39 -2.74 8.50 1.82
C LEU A 39 -1.46 8.50 2.68
N GLU A 40 -1.16 7.38 3.33
CA GLU A 40 0.06 7.22 4.13
C GLU A 40 1.34 7.35 3.29
N VAL A 41 1.36 6.71 2.12
CA VAL A 41 2.49 6.75 1.18
C VAL A 41 2.69 8.16 0.60
N ASP A 42 1.61 8.89 0.32
CA ASP A 42 1.65 10.27 -0.13
C ASP A 42 2.18 11.20 0.96
N ALA A 43 1.77 10.99 2.22
CA ALA A 43 2.24 11.70 3.39
C ALA A 43 3.70 11.38 3.76
N ASN A 44 4.30 10.35 3.16
CA ASN A 44 5.67 9.90 3.41
C ASN A 44 5.93 9.64 4.91
N SER A 45 4.94 9.12 5.61
CA SER A 45 4.99 8.84 7.05
C SER A 45 5.94 7.68 7.37
N ASP A 46 6.42 7.56 8.61
CA ASP A 46 7.16 6.36 9.03
C ASP A 46 6.30 5.09 8.97
N LEU A 47 4.97 5.24 9.11
CA LEU A 47 4.02 4.17 8.93
C LEU A 47 4.05 3.64 7.49
N SER A 48 4.11 4.53 6.50
CA SER A 48 4.17 4.15 5.08
C SER A 48 5.34 3.20 4.77
N LYS A 49 6.48 3.34 5.46
CA LYS A 49 7.64 2.44 5.29
C LYS A 49 7.32 1.03 5.75
N LYS A 50 6.63 0.91 6.89
CA LYS A 50 6.18 -0.40 7.42
C LYS A 50 5.16 -1.02 6.49
N ILE A 51 4.17 -0.24 6.05
CA ILE A 51 3.12 -0.69 5.14
C ILE A 51 3.72 -1.21 3.82
N LEU A 52 4.58 -0.43 3.17
CA LEU A 52 5.22 -0.82 1.91
C LEU A 52 6.05 -2.09 2.05
N LYS A 53 6.74 -2.28 3.18
CA LYS A 53 7.49 -3.51 3.46
C LYS A 53 6.54 -4.71 3.62
N SER A 54 5.45 -4.56 4.36
CA SER A 54 4.43 -5.62 4.50
C SER A 54 3.81 -5.99 3.15
N LEU A 55 3.49 -5.00 2.30
CA LEU A 55 2.95 -5.26 0.97
C LEU A 55 3.96 -6.00 0.05
N GLU A 56 5.25 -5.71 0.17
CA GLU A 56 6.30 -6.43 -0.55
C GLU A 56 6.43 -7.87 -0.03
N GLU A 57 6.43 -8.07 1.29
CA GLU A 57 6.51 -9.39 1.93
C GLU A 57 5.32 -10.29 1.58
N MET A 58 4.12 -9.70 1.45
CA MET A 58 2.92 -10.38 0.96
C MET A 58 2.93 -10.62 -0.55
N GLY A 59 3.92 -10.07 -1.27
CA GLY A 59 4.03 -10.18 -2.72
C GLY A 59 2.96 -9.44 -3.50
N LEU A 60 2.32 -8.43 -2.90
CA LEU A 60 1.30 -7.59 -3.54
C LEU A 60 1.93 -6.48 -4.41
N ILE A 61 3.14 -6.05 -4.05
CA ILE A 61 3.97 -5.15 -4.86
C ILE A 61 5.30 -5.85 -5.15
N ARG A 62 5.66 -6.01 -6.42
CA ARG A 62 6.84 -6.79 -6.86
C ARG A 62 7.76 -5.95 -7.76
N LYS A 63 9.02 -6.41 -7.92
CA LYS A 63 9.94 -5.89 -8.95
C LYS A 63 9.39 -6.12 -10.34
#